data_AF-A0A941P6P6-F1
#
_entry.id   AF-A0A941P6P6-F1
#
_cell.length_a   1.000
_cell.length_b   1.000
_cell.length_c   1.000
_cell.angle_alpha   90.00
_cell.angle_beta   90.00
_cell.angle_gamma   90.00
#
_symmetry.space_group_name_H-M   'P 1'
#
loop_
_entity.id
_entity.type
_entity.pdbx_description
1 polymer ?
#
loop_
_entity_poly.entity_id
_entity_poly.type
_entity_poly.pdbx_seq_one_letter_code
_entity_poly.pdbx_strand_id
1 'polypeptide(L)' 'GVAFFVGTPRSDLQMLARAVGLSLHSLAADASLARHLGAKDGSVALVRPDAYLAACLPMPTPDQLQQALETLQ' A
#
# COMPACT_ATOMS: atom_id res chain seq x y z
N GLY A 1 4.27 -9.96 -1.97
CA GLY A 1 4.78 -8.64 -1.55
C GLY A 1 4.03 -8.17 -0.33
N VAL A 2 4.22 -6.91 0.05
CA VAL A 2 3.61 -6.28 1.23
C VAL A 2 2.87 -5.02 0.79
N ALA A 3 1.69 -4.78 1.35
CA ALA A 3 0.96 -3.52 1.21
C ALA A 3 0.87 -2.81 2.57
N PHE A 4 1.42 -1.61 2.64
CA PHE A 4 1.32 -0.73 3.79
C PHE A 4 0.21 0.30 3.58
N PHE A 5 -0.75 0.34 4.50
CA PHE A 5 -1.83 1.32 4.55
C PHE A 5 -1.51 2.36 5.61
N VAL A 6 -1.38 3.62 5.19
CA VAL A 6 -0.85 4.68 6.05
C VAL A 6 -1.97 5.53 6.63
N GLY A 7 -2.02 5.62 7.95
CA GLY A 7 -2.99 6.40 8.72
C GLY A 7 -4.40 5.81 8.62
N THR A 8 -5.30 6.51 7.95
CA THR A 8 -6.73 6.18 7.91
C THR A 8 -6.99 4.85 7.19
N PRO A 9 -7.54 3.83 7.86
CA PRO A 9 -7.78 2.52 7.26
C PRO A 9 -8.89 2.58 6.21
N ARG A 10 -8.66 1.94 5.05
CA ARG A 10 -9.61 1.79 3.95
C ARG A 10 -9.88 0.31 3.67
N SER A 11 -10.98 -0.20 4.22
CA SER A 11 -11.32 -1.64 4.20
C SER A 11 -11.53 -2.19 2.78
N ASP A 12 -12.07 -1.37 1.88
CA ASP A 12 -12.23 -1.69 0.45
C ASP A 12 -10.89 -1.99 -0.23
N LEU A 13 -9.91 -1.13 -0.03
CA LEU A 13 -8.57 -1.27 -0.59
C LEU A 13 -7.79 -2.44 0.05
N GLN A 14 -7.97 -2.66 1.35
CA GLN A 14 -7.38 -3.81 2.05
C GLN A 14 -7.92 -5.14 1.52
N MET A 15 -9.23 -5.23 1.23
CA MET A 15 -9.81 -6.42 0.62
C MET A 15 -9.20 -6.72 -0.75
N LEU A 16 -9.00 -5.70 -1.61
CA LEU A 16 -8.35 -5.87 -2.91
C LEU A 16 -6.91 -6.38 -2.77
N ALA A 17 -6.10 -5.76 -1.91
CA ALA A 17 -4.72 -6.18 -1.69
C ALA A 17 -4.65 -7.60 -1.08
N ARG A 18 -5.62 -7.99 -0.25
CA ARG A 18 -5.70 -9.35 0.32
C ARG A 18 -6.11 -10.39 -0.72
N ALA A 19 -7.02 -10.05 -1.63
CA ALA A 19 -7.49 -10.95 -2.68
C ALA A 19 -6.35 -11.40 -3.62
N VAL A 20 -5.34 -10.56 -3.81
CA VAL A 20 -4.12 -10.87 -4.58
C VAL A 20 -2.99 -11.46 -3.72
N GLY A 21 -3.25 -11.78 -2.45
CA GLY A 21 -2.31 -12.48 -1.57
C GLY A 21 -1.19 -11.63 -0.97
N LEU A 22 -1.32 -10.29 -0.92
CA LEU A 22 -0.34 -9.45 -0.23
C LEU A 22 -0.50 -9.51 1.28
N SER A 23 0.61 -9.43 2.00
CA SER A 23 0.60 -9.18 3.44
C SER A 23 0.20 -7.72 3.69
N LEU A 24 -0.82 -7.51 4.53
CA LEU A 24 -1.32 -6.17 4.85
C LEU A 24 -0.73 -5.68 6.16
N HIS A 25 -0.25 -4.45 6.18
CA HIS A 25 0.17 -3.78 7.40
C HIS A 25 -0.38 -2.36 7.46
N SER A 26 -0.80 -1.94 8.66
CA SER A 26 -1.15 -0.54 8.91
C SER A 26 0.08 0.18 9.49
N LEU A 27 0.33 1.40 9.00
CA LEU A 27 1.37 2.28 9.52
C LEU A 27 0.74 3.60 9.98
N ALA A 28 1.21 4.14 11.11
CA ALA A 28 0.87 5.51 11.46
C ALA A 28 1.49 6.50 10.45
N ALA A 29 0.82 7.61 10.17
CA ALA A 29 1.28 8.58 9.17
C ALA A 29 2.59 9.31 9.55
N ASP A 30 2.89 9.37 10.84
CA ASP A 30 4.11 9.97 11.42
C ASP A 30 5.26 8.97 11.58
N ALA A 31 4.99 7.68 11.35
CA ALA A 31 5.98 6.62 11.46
C ALA A 31 7.18 6.88 10.54
N SER A 32 8.40 6.59 11.04
CA SER A 32 9.62 6.76 10.24
C SER A 32 9.59 5.96 8.94
N LEU A 33 8.93 4.80 8.94
CA LEU A 33 8.75 3.97 7.74
C LEU A 33 7.81 4.64 6.72
N ALA A 34 6.72 5.27 7.14
CA ALA A 34 5.83 6.00 6.23
C ALA A 34 6.60 7.14 5.52
N ARG A 35 7.41 7.89 6.28
CA ARG A 35 8.31 8.92 5.73
C ARG A 35 9.34 8.36 4.75
N HIS A 36 9.97 7.23 5.09
CA HIS A 36 10.93 6.56 4.22
C HIS A 36 10.31 6.10 2.90
N LEU A 37 9.06 5.61 2.93
CA LEU A 37 8.32 5.18 1.74
C LEU A 37 7.74 6.36 0.94
N GLY A 38 7.89 7.60 1.40
CA GLY A 38 7.25 8.78 0.79
C GLY A 38 5.72 8.81 0.94
N ALA A 39 5.18 8.02 1.87
CA ALA A 39 3.74 7.84 2.06
C ALA A 39 3.19 8.82 3.12
N LYS A 40 1.99 9.34 2.87
CA LYS A 40 1.24 10.23 3.78
C LYS A 40 -0.04 9.54 4.27
N ASP A 41 -0.76 10.17 5.18
CA ASP A 41 -2.09 9.70 5.58
C ASP A 41 -2.99 9.43 4.35
N GLY A 42 -3.66 8.28 4.37
CA GLY A 42 -4.48 7.77 3.27
C GLY A 42 -3.70 7.12 2.12
N SER A 43 -2.37 7.06 2.17
CA SER A 43 -1.55 6.43 1.13
C SER A 43 -1.50 4.91 1.25
N VAL A 44 -1.28 4.24 0.12
CA VAL A 44 -0.95 2.81 0.06
C VAL A 44 0.41 2.64 -0.58
N ALA A 45 1.36 2.04 0.16
CA ALA A 45 2.68 1.71 -0.36
C ALA A 45 2.79 0.21 -0.61
N LEU A 46 3.20 -0.14 -1.82
CA LEU A 46 3.33 -1.49 -2.33
C LEU A 46 4.80 -1.87 -2.41
N VAL A 47 5.19 -2.93 -1.71
CA VAL A 47 6.58 -3.39 -1.59
C VAL A 47 6.68 -4.81 -2.15
N ARG A 48 7.67 -5.03 -3.02
CA ARG A 48 7.95 -6.34 -3.64
C ARG A 48 8.60 -7.29 -2.62
N PRO A 49 8.60 -8.61 -2.88
CA PRO A 49 9.24 -9.59 -1.98
C PRO A 49 10.74 -9.36 -1.75
N ASP A 50 11.42 -8.65 -2.66
CA ASP A 50 12.84 -8.26 -2.56
C ASP A 50 13.07 -6.99 -1.71
N ALA A 51 12.05 -6.53 -0.98
CA ALA A 51 12.04 -5.33 -0.14
C ALA A 51 12.20 -3.99 -0.88
N TYR A 52 12.01 -3.97 -2.21
CA TYR A 52 11.96 -2.73 -2.97
C TYR A 52 10.53 -2.19 -3.08
N LEU A 53 10.40 -0.86 -2.98
CA LEU A 53 9.14 -0.15 -3.22
C LEU A 53 8.76 -0.27 -4.70
N ALA A 54 7.61 -0.86 -4.99
CA ALA A 54 7.03 -0.90 -6.34
C ALA A 54 6.23 0.35 -6.66
N ALA A 55 5.39 0.79 -5.71
CA ALA A 55 4.56 1.98 -5.88
C ALA A 55 4.20 2.60 -4.54
N CYS A 56 4.04 3.91 -4.52
CA CYS A 56 3.43 4.64 -3.41
C CYS A 56 2.29 5.49 -3.98
N LEU A 57 1.07 5.11 -3.65
CA LEU A 57 -0.15 5.73 -4.18
C LEU A 57 -0.75 6.64 -3.11
N PRO A 58 -0.84 7.97 -3.34
CA PRO A 58 -1.52 8.88 -2.42
C PRO A 58 -3.04 8.77 -2.60
N MET A 59 -3.75 8.34 -1.55
CA MET A 59 -5.22 8.21 -1.55
C MET A 59 -5.81 7.51 -2.80
N PRO A 60 -5.35 6.29 -3.14
CA PRO A 60 -5.78 5.63 -4.37
C PRO A 60 -7.27 5.29 -4.35
N THR A 61 -7.87 5.31 -5.54
CA THR A 61 -9.14 4.62 -5.78
C THR A 61 -8.94 3.11 -5.87
N PRO A 62 -10.01 2.30 -5.72
CA PRO A 62 -9.96 0.86 -5.95
C PRO A 62 -9.35 0.48 -7.31
N ASP A 63 -9.73 1.16 -8.38
CA ASP A 63 -9.23 0.90 -9.74
C ASP A 63 -7.73 1.21 -9.87
N GLN A 64 -7.27 2.33 -9.28
CA GLN A 64 -5.85 2.69 -9.28
C GLN A 64 -5.01 1.69 -8.50
N LEU A 65 -5.53 1.21 -7.36
CA LEU A 65 -4.86 0.15 -6.62
C LEU A 65 -4.81 -1.14 -7.45
N GLN A 66 -5.92 -1.54 -8.07
CA GLN A 66 -5.97 -2.73 -8.92
C GLN A 66 -4.94 -2.68 -10.05
N GLN A 67 -4.84 -1.55 -10.77
CA GLN A 67 -3.83 -1.36 -11.80
C GLN A 67 -2.39 -1.47 -11.26
N ALA A 68 -2.13 -0.94 -10.07
CA ALA A 68 -0.81 -1.05 -9.45
C ALA A 68 -0.50 -2.46 -8.92
N LEU A 69 -1.52 -3.27 -8.62
CA LEU A 69 -1.34 -4.68 -8.25
C LEU A 69 -1.02 -5.55 -9.47
N GLU A 70 -1.55 -5.21 -10.64
CA GLU A 70 -1.23 -5.90 -11.91
C GLU A 70 0.23 -5.70 -12.33
N THR A 71 0.85 -4.56 -12.00
CA THR A 71 2.28 -4.30 -12.28
C THR A 71 3.23 -4.92 -11.25
N LEU A 72 2.68 -5.49 -10.17
CA LEU A 72 3.42 -6.14 -9.09
C LEU A 72 3.64 -7.65 -9.32
N GLN A 73 2.93 -8.24 -10.30
CA GLN A 73 3.05 -9.65 -10.72
C GLN A 73 4.27 -9.84 -11.64
#